data_AF-A0A9E0MHB9-F1
#
_entry.id   AF-A0A9E0MHB9-F1
#
_cell.length_a   1.000
_cell.length_b   1.000
_cell.length_c   1.000
_cell.angle_alpha   90.00
_cell.angle_beta   90.00
_cell.angle_gamma   90.00
#
_symmetry.space_group_name_H-M   'P 1'
#
loop_
_entity.id
_entity.type
_entity.pdbx_description
1 polymer ?
#
loop_
_entity_poly.entity_id
_entity_poly.type
_entity_poly.pdbx_seq_one_letter_code
_entity_poly.pdbx_strand_id
1 'polypeptide(L)'
;MEKESEHEHDVVAAHRNPIQVIRGHKVIVDADLAELYGVPTKALNQAVKRNAGRFPADFMFRLNATEKSEVVTNCDHLGSLKYSRTPPCVFTEHGAIQAANVLASTFVG
;
A
#
# COMPACT_ATOMS: atom_id res chain seq x y z
N MET A 1 15.05 -43.55 -3.66
CA MET A 1 14.54 -43.40 -2.29
C MET A 1 15.38 -42.26 -1.73
N GLU A 2 14.92 -41.03 -1.55
CA GLU A 2 13.59 -40.41 -1.36
C GLU A 2 13.68 -39.03 -2.07
N LYS A 3 12.89 -38.75 -3.12
CA LYS A 3 11.63 -37.98 -3.14
C LYS A 3 11.53 -36.75 -2.20
N GLU A 4 11.14 -35.65 -2.85
CA GLU A 4 10.42 -34.44 -2.35
C GLU A 4 11.29 -33.32 -1.75
N SER A 5 11.11 -32.04 -2.09
CA SER A 5 9.94 -31.36 -2.65
C SER A 5 10.32 -30.15 -3.53
N GLU A 6 9.74 -30.08 -4.72
CA GLU A 6 9.50 -28.82 -5.43
C GLU A 6 8.41 -28.08 -4.66
N HIS A 7 8.76 -27.00 -3.97
CA HIS A 7 7.78 -26.01 -3.55
C HIS A 7 7.57 -25.03 -4.71
N GLU A 8 6.79 -25.46 -5.69
CA GLU A 8 6.16 -24.57 -6.65
C GLU A 8 5.08 -23.79 -5.91
N HIS A 9 5.41 -22.58 -5.48
CA HIS A 9 4.41 -21.64 -4.98
C HIS A 9 3.66 -21.09 -6.19
N ASP A 10 2.61 -21.79 -6.59
CA ASP A 10 1.51 -21.24 -7.37
C ASP A 10 0.89 -20.09 -6.59
N VAL A 11 1.31 -18.85 -6.89
CA VAL A 11 0.73 -17.62 -6.36
C VAL A 11 0.23 -16.75 -7.49
N VAL A 12 -0.61 -17.30 -8.36
CA VAL A 12 -1.52 -16.43 -9.13
C VAL A 12 -2.67 -16.02 -8.21
N ALA A 13 -2.33 -15.19 -7.21
CA ALA A 13 -3.33 -14.44 -6.46
C ALA A 13 -4.23 -13.72 -7.48
N ALA A 14 -5.54 -13.76 -7.23
CA ALA A 14 -6.58 -13.17 -8.07
C ALA A 14 -6.12 -11.84 -8.69
N HIS A 15 -6.46 -11.62 -9.97
CA HIS A 15 -5.97 -10.60 -10.92
C HIS A 15 -6.21 -9.11 -10.52
N ARG A 16 -6.04 -8.78 -9.25
CA ARG A 16 -6.18 -7.44 -8.68
C ARG A 16 -4.89 -6.68 -8.96
N ASN A 17 -5.00 -5.62 -9.73
CA ASN A 17 -3.91 -4.68 -9.95
C ASN A 17 -4.02 -3.54 -8.91
N PRO A 18 -3.21 -3.53 -7.85
CA PRO A 18 -3.23 -2.45 -6.84
C PRO A 18 -2.54 -1.17 -7.34
N ILE A 19 -1.95 -1.20 -8.54
CA ILE A 19 -1.21 -0.08 -9.10
C ILE A 19 -2.18 0.87 -9.81
N GLN A 20 -2.23 2.10 -9.32
CA GLN A 20 -2.98 3.21 -9.90
C GLN A 20 -2.04 4.24 -10.52
N VAL A 21 -2.50 4.97 -11.52
CA VAL A 21 -1.76 6.12 -12.08
C VAL A 21 -2.42 7.40 -11.61
N ILE A 22 -1.75 8.14 -10.72
CA ILE A 22 -2.26 9.38 -10.12
C ILE A 22 -1.19 10.45 -10.25
N ARG A 23 -1.55 11.61 -10.81
CA ARG A 23 -0.61 12.70 -11.13
C ARG A 23 0.60 12.26 -11.97
N GLY A 24 0.41 11.24 -12.82
CA GLY A 24 1.49 10.66 -13.63
C GLY A 24 2.41 9.68 -12.89
N HIS A 25 2.18 9.41 -11.61
CA HIS A 25 2.94 8.44 -10.82
C HIS A 25 2.18 7.12 -10.71
N LYS A 26 2.92 6.00 -10.86
CA LYS A 26 2.43 4.68 -10.45
C LYS A 26 2.46 4.61 -8.94
N VAL A 27 1.31 4.38 -8.32
CA VAL A 27 1.15 4.39 -6.87
C VAL A 27 0.28 3.26 -6.37
N ILE A 28 0.46 2.90 -5.10
CA ILE A 28 -0.36 1.94 -4.36
C ILE A 28 -1.06 2.67 -3.23
N VAL A 29 -2.36 2.43 -3.06
CA VAL A 29 -3.17 3.00 -1.96
C VAL A 29 -2.78 2.35 -0.63
N ASP A 30 -2.79 3.11 0.46
CA ASP A 30 -2.43 2.61 1.80
C ASP A 30 -3.15 1.32 2.22
N ALA A 31 -4.42 1.15 1.83
CA ALA A 31 -5.20 -0.06 2.03
C ALA A 31 -4.56 -1.28 1.34
N ASP A 32 -4.24 -1.15 0.04
CA ASP A 32 -3.64 -2.21 -0.77
C ASP A 32 -2.21 -2.49 -0.32
N LEU A 33 -1.42 -1.45 -0.02
CA LEU A 33 -0.04 -1.61 0.45
C LEU A 33 0.02 -2.32 1.81
N ALA A 34 -0.89 -1.97 2.72
CA ALA A 34 -0.97 -2.60 4.03
C ALA A 34 -1.35 -4.08 3.92
N GLU A 35 -2.28 -4.43 3.02
CA GLU A 35 -2.64 -5.80 2.71
C GLU A 35 -1.45 -6.59 2.15
N LEU A 36 -0.70 -6.02 1.19
CA LEU A 36 0.52 -6.63 0.64
C LEU A 36 1.58 -6.90 1.71
N TYR A 37 1.68 -6.03 2.72
CA TYR A 37 2.61 -6.20 3.84
C TYR A 37 2.04 -7.00 5.02
N GLY A 38 0.80 -7.49 4.94
CA GLY A 38 0.17 -8.28 5.99
C GLY A 38 -0.06 -7.50 7.29
N VAL A 39 -0.24 -6.18 7.22
CA VAL A 39 -0.48 -5.30 8.39
C VAL A 39 -1.79 -4.55 8.27
N PRO A 40 -2.41 -4.13 9.39
CA PRO A 40 -3.56 -3.22 9.32
C PRO A 40 -3.17 -1.86 8.70
N THR A 41 -4.02 -1.29 7.85
CA THR A 41 -3.79 0.04 7.22
C THR A 41 -3.49 1.13 8.26
N LYS A 42 -4.14 1.06 9.42
CA LYS A 42 -3.87 1.98 10.55
C LYS A 42 -2.44 1.84 11.08
N ALA A 43 -1.91 0.63 11.16
CA ALA A 43 -0.55 0.37 11.63
C ALA A 43 0.49 0.92 10.63
N LEU A 44 0.29 0.68 9.33
CA LEU A 44 1.09 1.29 8.27
C LEU A 44 1.11 2.83 8.39
N ASN A 45 -0.07 3.44 8.46
CA ASN A 45 -0.20 4.90 8.56
C ASN A 45 0.42 5.47 9.85
N GLN A 46 0.39 4.73 10.96
CA GLN A 46 1.08 5.13 12.19
C GLN A 46 2.61 5.03 12.07
N ALA A 47 3.13 3.96 11.49
CA ALA A 47 4.55 3.76 11.23
C ALA A 47 5.11 4.89 10.35
N VAL A 48 4.43 5.19 9.23
CA VAL A 48 4.75 6.29 8.33
C VAL A 48 4.72 7.63 9.06
N LYS A 49 3.67 7.91 9.83
CA LYS A 49 3.54 9.17 10.59
C LYS A 49 4.66 9.37 11.60
N ARG A 50 5.09 8.31 12.30
CA ARG A 50 6.23 8.36 13.24
C ARG A 50 7.55 8.66 12.53
N ASN A 51 7.65 8.28 11.26
CA ASN A 51 8.87 8.38 10.46
C ASN A 51 8.72 9.37 9.29
N ALA A 52 7.86 10.38 9.43
CA ALA A 52 7.50 11.29 8.34
C ALA A 52 8.72 11.96 7.67
N GLY A 53 9.81 12.20 8.42
CA GLY A 53 11.07 12.72 7.87
C GLY A 53 11.79 11.81 6.88
N ARG A 54 11.38 10.53 6.75
CA ARG A 54 11.90 9.57 5.76
C ARG A 54 11.04 9.49 4.50
N PHE A 55 9.94 10.24 4.42
CA PHE A 55 9.01 10.21 3.30
C PHE A 55 8.93 11.58 2.63
N PRO A 56 9.86 11.89 1.70
CA PRO A 56 9.72 13.07 0.86
C PRO A 56 8.51 12.96 -0.08
N ALA A 57 8.13 14.08 -0.69
CA ALA A 57 6.86 14.22 -1.41
C ALA A 57 6.73 13.31 -2.67
N ASP A 58 7.86 12.83 -3.21
CA ASP A 58 7.96 11.87 -4.30
C ASP A 58 7.81 10.41 -3.84
N PHE A 59 7.91 10.14 -2.54
CA PHE A 59 7.71 8.80 -1.97
C PHE A 59 6.22 8.55 -1.71
N MET A 60 5.52 9.54 -1.17
CA MET A 60 4.11 9.43 -0.89
C MET A 60 3.42 10.78 -0.88
N PHE A 61 2.11 10.74 -1.12
CA PHE A 61 1.25 11.90 -0.95
C PHE A 61 -0.15 11.47 -0.55
N ARG A 62 -0.94 12.42 -0.06
CA ARG A 62 -2.36 12.18 0.25
C ARG A 62 -3.22 12.59 -0.94
N LEU A 63 -4.21 11.76 -1.26
CA LEU A 63 -5.18 12.09 -2.30
C LEU A 63 -6.04 13.29 -1.90
N ASN A 64 -6.41 14.12 -2.87
CA ASN A 64 -7.50 15.07 -2.68
C ASN A 64 -8.87 14.37 -2.83
N ALA A 65 -9.95 15.11 -2.59
CA ALA A 65 -11.31 14.53 -2.64
C ALA A 65 -11.69 13.99 -4.02
N THR A 66 -11.28 14.68 -5.09
CA THR A 66 -11.53 14.27 -6.48
C THR A 66 -10.76 13.00 -6.83
N GLU A 67 -9.46 12.98 -6.60
CA GLU A 67 -8.58 11.81 -6.84
C GLU A 67 -9.05 10.59 -6.06
N LYS A 68 -9.44 10.78 -4.79
CA LYS A 68 -10.02 9.72 -3.98
C LYS A 68 -11.30 9.16 -4.61
N SER A 69 -12.18 10.03 -5.10
CA SER A 69 -13.42 9.59 -5.74
C SER A 69 -13.15 8.78 -7.00
N GLU A 70 -12.20 9.22 -7.83
CA GLU A 70 -11.80 8.50 -9.05
C GLU A 70 -11.24 7.11 -8.75
N VAL A 71 -10.32 7.02 -7.78
CA VAL A 71 -9.72 5.75 -7.36
C VAL A 71 -10.78 4.77 -6.83
N VAL A 72 -11.72 5.26 -6.02
CA VAL A 72 -12.79 4.43 -5.46
C VAL A 72 -13.80 3.98 -6.51
N THR A 73 -14.08 4.82 -7.52
CA THR A 73 -14.94 4.44 -8.64
C THR A 73 -14.30 3.41 -9.55
N ASN A 74 -12.97 3.49 -9.76
CA ASN A 74 -12.25 2.57 -10.64
C ASN A 74 -11.85 1.25 -9.95
N CYS A 75 -11.87 1.21 -8.61
CA CYS A 75 -11.52 0.03 -7.84
C CYS A 75 -12.62 -0.32 -6.84
N ASP A 76 -13.49 -1.27 -7.22
CA ASP A 76 -14.61 -1.73 -6.40
C ASP A 76 -14.18 -2.21 -5.00
N HIS A 77 -12.99 -2.82 -4.88
CA HIS A 77 -12.44 -3.28 -3.60
C HIS A 77 -12.08 -2.12 -2.64
N LEU A 78 -11.84 -0.93 -3.17
CA LEU A 78 -11.62 0.29 -2.40
C LEU A 78 -12.92 1.01 -2.05
N GLY A 79 -14.09 0.41 -2.33
CA GLY A 79 -15.41 0.97 -2.02
C GLY A 79 -15.59 1.44 -0.58
N SER A 80 -14.90 0.79 0.37
CA SER A 80 -14.91 1.19 1.79
C SER A 80 -14.32 2.59 2.02
N LEU A 81 -13.36 3.01 1.18
CA LEU A 81 -12.75 4.34 1.27
C LEU A 81 -13.75 5.44 0.88
N LYS A 82 -14.83 5.16 0.13
CA LYS A 82 -15.86 6.14 -0.24
C LYS A 82 -16.32 6.97 0.96
N TYR A 83 -16.62 6.29 2.06
CA TYR A 83 -17.16 6.90 3.29
C TYR A 83 -16.08 7.36 4.28
N SER A 84 -14.80 7.09 4.01
CA SER A 84 -13.70 7.54 4.86
C SER A 84 -13.62 9.07 4.90
N ARG A 85 -13.64 9.65 6.11
CA ARG A 85 -13.47 11.10 6.32
C ARG A 85 -12.07 11.57 5.99
N THR A 86 -11.09 10.67 6.05
CA THR A 86 -9.68 10.98 5.78
C THR A 86 -9.30 10.42 4.41
N PRO A 87 -8.79 11.25 3.48
CA PRO A 87 -8.28 10.74 2.22
C PRO A 87 -7.10 9.80 2.45
N PRO A 88 -7.02 8.69 1.71
CA PRO A 88 -5.96 7.72 1.85
C PRO A 88 -4.61 8.33 1.43
N CYS A 89 -3.54 7.78 1.99
CA CYS A 89 -2.20 7.99 1.46
C CYS A 89 -1.96 7.07 0.27
N VAL A 90 -1.16 7.52 -0.69
CA VAL A 90 -0.67 6.71 -1.79
C VAL A 90 0.86 6.73 -1.80
N PHE A 91 1.46 5.62 -2.21
CA PHE A 91 2.90 5.39 -2.17
C PHE A 91 3.41 5.04 -3.55
N THR A 92 4.50 5.69 -3.97
CA THR A 92 5.28 5.25 -5.13
C THR A 92 6.07 3.99 -4.77
N GLU A 93 6.79 3.42 -5.74
CA GLU A 93 7.70 2.28 -5.50
C GLU A 93 8.71 2.58 -4.37
N HIS A 94 9.36 3.73 -4.42
CA HIS A 94 10.29 4.18 -3.38
C HIS A 94 9.58 4.34 -2.02
N GLY A 95 8.35 4.88 -2.04
CA GLY A 95 7.52 4.98 -0.84
C GLY A 95 7.16 3.63 -0.23
N ALA A 96 6.84 2.64 -1.06
CA ALA A 96 6.55 1.28 -0.63
C ALA A 96 7.77 0.65 0.04
N ILE A 97 8.94 0.71 -0.62
CA ILE A 97 10.21 0.22 -0.05
C ILE A 97 10.51 0.88 1.29
N GLN A 98 10.35 2.21 1.37
CA GLN A 98 10.59 2.94 2.62
C GLN A 98 9.59 2.59 3.73
N ALA A 99 8.34 2.29 3.36
CA ALA A 99 7.33 1.79 4.30
C ALA A 99 7.71 0.41 4.86
N ALA A 100 8.18 -0.52 4.02
CA ALA A 100 8.67 -1.82 4.47
C ALA A 100 9.81 -1.69 5.50
N ASN A 101 10.78 -0.80 5.24
CA ASN A 101 11.90 -0.53 6.15
C ASN A 101 11.43 -0.01 7.52
N VAL A 102 10.45 0.89 7.52
CA VAL A 102 9.92 1.46 8.77
C VAL A 102 9.09 0.45 9.56
N LEU A 103 8.33 -0.41 8.87
CA LEU A 103 7.59 -1.50 9.50
C LEU A 103 8.54 -2.51 10.15
N ALA A 104 9.61 -2.92 9.45
CA ALA A 104 10.61 -3.83 9.99
C ALA A 104 11.32 -3.26 11.22
N SER A 105 11.66 -1.97 11.21
CA SER A 105 12.29 -1.28 12.34
C SER A 105 11.36 -1.15 13.56
N THR A 106 10.05 -1.32 13.41
CA THR A 106 9.10 -1.30 14.53
C THR A 106 9.06 -2.65 15.26
N PHE A 107 9.44 -3.74 14.59
CA PHE A 107 9.42 -5.10 15.15
C PHE A 107 10.71 -5.49 15.87
N VAL A 108 11.79 -4.72 15.68
CA VAL A 108 13.07 -4.88 16.40
C VAL A 108 13.11 -3.83 17.51
N GLY A 109 12.49 -4.14 18.64
CA GLY A 109 12.45 -3.30 19.84
C GLY A 109 12.09 -4.11 21.07
#